data_AF-A0A7C5SQK3-F1
#
_entry.id   AF-A0A7C5SQK3-F1
#
_cell.length_a   1.000
_cell.length_b   1.000
_cell.length_c   1.000
_cell.angle_alpha   90.00
_cell.angle_beta   90.00
_cell.angle_gamma   90.00
#
_symmetry.space_group_name_H-M   'P 1'
#
loop_
_entity.id
_entity.type
_entity.pdbx_description
1 polymer ?
#
loop_
_entity_poly.entity_id
_entity_poly.type
_entity_poly.pdbx_seq_one_letter_code
_entity_poly.pdbx_strand_id
1 'polypeptide(L)'
;MKKENNNRDLEFTNTTLIEVDDTSLLGYTFATYGVRQRNILTLDNVYYKDNNIEKLTALQGVYDTKSLTLRGDVDLYYKDGMRCQSQEAIYYKELSKLEIPTPFVATTPLHIFRGSSLIYDANKRTIKAKEVNALIDMNTSK
;
A
#
# COMPACT_ATOMS: atom_id res chain seq x y z
N MET A 1 -32.61 -0.35 23.00
CA MET A 1 -31.43 0.30 22.37
C MET A 1 -30.19 -0.49 22.76
N LYS A 2 -29.46 -1.07 21.80
CA LYS A 2 -28.17 -1.72 22.06
C LYS A 2 -27.18 -0.62 22.46
N LYS A 3 -26.56 -0.74 23.63
CA LYS A 3 -25.38 0.06 24.00
C LYS A 3 -24.30 -0.24 22.97
N GLU A 4 -23.94 0.72 22.12
CA GLU A 4 -22.69 0.66 21.39
C GLU A 4 -21.57 0.61 22.44
N ASN A 5 -20.81 -0.48 22.45
CA ASN A 5 -19.61 -0.59 23.26
C ASN A 5 -18.59 0.39 22.66
N ASN A 6 -18.60 1.61 23.18
CA ASN A 6 -17.88 2.77 22.65
C ASN A 6 -16.40 2.72 23.04
N ASN A 7 -15.72 1.62 22.71
CA ASN A 7 -14.31 1.37 23.02
C ASN A 7 -13.37 1.95 21.93
N ARG A 8 -13.80 3.03 21.28
CA ARG A 8 -13.01 3.74 20.26
C ARG A 8 -12.03 4.67 20.98
N ASP A 9 -10.76 4.54 20.65
CA ASP A 9 -9.69 5.38 21.19
C ASP A 9 -9.62 6.72 20.42
N LEU A 10 -9.93 6.68 19.13
CA LEU A 10 -9.91 7.82 18.21
C LEU A 10 -10.89 7.57 17.07
N GLU A 11 -11.58 8.62 16.63
CA GLU A 11 -12.42 8.62 15.44
C GLU A 11 -12.31 9.98 14.74
N PHE A 12 -12.21 9.95 13.41
CA PHE A 12 -12.04 11.17 12.62
C PHE A 12 -12.63 11.04 11.21
N THR A 13 -12.84 12.18 10.56
CA THR A 13 -13.31 12.28 9.17
C THR A 13 -12.41 13.23 8.39
N ASN A 14 -12.23 12.96 7.09
CA ASN A 14 -11.48 13.79 6.13
C ASN A 14 -10.16 14.33 6.70
N THR A 15 -9.34 13.43 7.24
CA THR A 15 -8.18 13.81 8.04
C THR A 15 -6.90 13.38 7.34
N THR A 16 -5.90 14.24 7.46
CA THR A 16 -4.51 13.92 7.14
C THR A 16 -3.77 13.59 8.44
N LEU A 17 -3.13 12.43 8.46
CA LEU A 17 -2.14 12.04 9.46
C LEU A 17 -0.74 12.20 8.85
N ILE A 18 0.15 12.87 9.57
CA ILE A 18 1.54 13.06 9.17
C ILE A 18 2.41 12.35 10.21
N GLU A 19 3.19 11.37 9.77
CA GLU A 19 4.11 10.63 10.62
C GLU A 19 5.51 11.20 10.46
N VAL A 20 6.17 11.50 11.58
CA VAL A 20 7.53 12.06 11.63
C VAL A 20 8.35 11.32 12.69
N ASP A 21 9.66 11.29 12.54
CA ASP A 21 10.60 11.00 13.62
C ASP A 21 11.37 12.27 14.03
N ASP A 22 12.47 12.11 14.77
CA ASP A 22 13.31 13.21 15.24
C ASP A 22 14.05 13.95 14.12
N THR A 23 14.18 13.34 12.94
CA THR A 23 15.02 13.86 11.84
C THR A 23 14.30 13.98 10.51
N SER A 24 13.13 13.37 10.32
CA SER A 24 12.54 13.14 9.01
C SER A 24 11.02 12.95 9.01
N LEU A 25 10.44 13.15 7.83
CA LEU A 25 9.07 12.76 7.51
C LEU A 25 9.05 11.25 7.18
N LEU A 26 8.25 10.50 7.94
CA LEU A 26 8.07 9.05 7.76
C LEU A 26 6.93 8.70 6.81
N GLY A 27 5.91 9.56 6.71
CA GLY A 27 4.76 9.28 5.85
C GLY A 27 3.63 10.29 5.98
N TYR A 28 2.74 10.24 5.00
CA TYR A 28 1.52 11.01 4.93
C TYR A 28 0.38 10.06 4.61
N THR A 29 -0.70 10.13 5.39
CA THR A 29 -1.92 9.35 5.17
C THR A 29 -3.12 10.28 5.17
N PHE A 30 -3.91 10.28 4.11
CA PHE A 30 -5.25 10.87 4.10
C PHE A 30 -6.29 9.75 4.11
N ALA A 31 -7.38 9.95 4.85
CA ALA A 31 -8.55 9.07 4.81
C ALA A 31 -9.84 9.87 5.00
N THR A 32 -10.92 9.42 4.38
CA THR A 32 -12.24 10.06 4.52
C THR A 32 -12.89 9.75 5.86
N TYR A 33 -12.58 8.57 6.43
CA TYR A 33 -13.02 8.15 7.75
C TYR A 33 -11.95 7.27 8.39
N GLY A 34 -11.79 7.37 9.70
CA GLY A 34 -10.89 6.49 10.43
C GLY A 34 -11.30 6.27 11.87
N VAL A 35 -11.09 5.05 12.35
CA VAL A 35 -11.36 4.65 13.73
C VAL A 35 -10.19 3.85 14.26
N ARG A 36 -9.66 4.25 15.42
CA ARG A 36 -8.73 3.46 16.20
C ARG A 36 -9.47 2.78 17.34
N GLN A 37 -9.32 1.46 17.43
CA GLN A 37 -9.85 0.67 18.53
C GLN A 37 -8.89 -0.48 18.83
N ARG A 38 -8.49 -0.65 20.09
CA ARG A 38 -7.59 -1.73 20.53
C ARG A 38 -6.27 -1.75 19.73
N ASN A 39 -5.69 -0.57 19.50
CA ASN A 39 -4.46 -0.37 18.71
C ASN A 39 -4.53 -0.76 17.23
N ILE A 40 -5.73 -0.98 16.69
CA ILE A 40 -5.94 -1.16 15.26
C ILE A 40 -6.61 0.09 14.71
N LEU A 41 -6.00 0.71 13.71
CA LEU A 41 -6.55 1.86 12.99
C LEU A 41 -7.15 1.37 11.66
N THR A 42 -8.47 1.49 11.53
CA THR A 42 -9.18 1.21 10.27
C THR A 42 -9.46 2.53 9.57
N LEU A 43 -9.28 2.56 8.25
CA LEU A 43 -9.37 3.74 7.40
C LEU A 43 -10.20 3.44 6.15
N ASP A 44 -11.02 4.40 5.73
CA ASP A 44 -11.75 4.36 4.47
C ASP A 44 -11.18 5.39 3.47
N ASN A 45 -11.15 5.00 2.18
CA ASN A 45 -10.63 5.78 1.06
C ASN A 45 -9.23 6.35 1.35
N VAL A 46 -8.27 5.44 1.45
CA VAL A 46 -6.91 5.73 1.87
C VAL A 46 -6.12 6.31 0.71
N TYR A 47 -5.37 7.37 1.01
CA TYR A 47 -4.24 7.82 0.22
C TYR A 47 -3.00 7.83 1.13
N TYR A 48 -1.91 7.24 0.67
CA TYR A 48 -0.65 7.16 1.40
C TYR A 48 0.53 7.55 0.50
N LYS A 49 1.55 8.16 1.10
CA LYS A 49 2.88 8.35 0.49
C LYS A 49 3.97 8.38 1.55
N ASP A 50 5.18 8.00 1.17
CA ASP A 50 6.37 8.07 2.01
C ASP A 50 7.63 8.39 1.16
N ASN A 51 8.80 8.06 1.70
CA ASN A 51 10.06 8.28 0.99
C ASN A 51 10.25 7.36 -0.22
N ASN A 52 9.63 6.17 -0.24
CA ASN A 52 9.73 5.17 -1.30
C ASN A 52 8.51 5.16 -2.23
N ILE A 53 7.34 5.43 -1.67
CA ILE A 53 6.02 5.37 -2.30
C ILE A 53 5.61 6.79 -2.67
N GLU A 54 5.46 7.03 -3.97
CA GLU A 54 4.95 8.30 -4.50
C GLU A 54 3.45 8.44 -4.22
N LYS A 55 2.72 7.34 -4.42
CA LYS A 55 1.28 7.26 -4.22
C LYS A 55 0.89 5.81 -3.94
N LEU A 56 0.03 5.62 -2.94
CA LEU A 56 -0.68 4.39 -2.68
C LEU A 56 -2.13 4.76 -2.35
N THR A 57 -3.09 4.11 -3.01
CA THR A 57 -4.51 4.31 -2.73
C THR A 57 -5.24 2.99 -2.58
N ALA A 58 -6.28 2.96 -1.75
CA ALA A 58 -7.18 1.82 -1.58
C ALA A 58 -8.53 2.25 -1.00
N LEU A 59 -9.57 1.42 -1.16
CA LEU A 59 -10.88 1.67 -0.56
C LEU A 59 -10.87 1.50 0.96
N GLN A 60 -10.09 0.54 1.46
CA GLN A 60 -9.90 0.30 2.89
C GLN A 60 -8.44 0.13 3.25
N GLY A 61 -8.07 0.63 4.43
CA GLY A 61 -6.79 0.37 5.08
C GLY A 61 -6.98 -0.10 6.51
N VAL A 62 -6.17 -1.06 6.93
CA VAL A 62 -6.06 -1.49 8.32
C VAL A 62 -4.60 -1.39 8.70
N TYR A 63 -4.32 -0.48 9.61
CA TYR A 63 -3.00 -0.26 10.18
C TYR A 63 -2.95 -0.92 11.55
N ASP A 64 -2.06 -1.89 11.70
CA ASP A 64 -1.70 -2.47 13.00
C ASP A 64 -0.26 -2.11 13.36
N THR A 65 0.29 -2.71 14.42
CA THR A 65 1.65 -2.38 14.88
C THR A 65 2.76 -2.80 13.91
N LYS A 66 2.47 -3.63 12.89
CA LYS A 66 3.47 -4.24 12.01
C LYS A 66 3.27 -3.91 10.54
N SER A 67 2.04 -3.63 10.13
CA SER A 67 1.69 -3.57 8.71
C SER A 67 0.51 -2.65 8.42
N LEU A 68 0.49 -2.17 7.19
CA LEU A 68 -0.67 -1.55 6.56
C LEU A 68 -1.24 -2.54 5.54
N THR A 69 -2.39 -3.12 5.86
CA THR A 69 -3.17 -3.97 4.95
C THR A 69 -4.19 -3.12 4.21
N LEU A 70 -4.25 -3.26 2.89
CA LEU A 70 -5.05 -2.44 1.99
C LEU A 70 -5.95 -3.32 1.15
N ARG A 71 -7.21 -2.93 0.99
CA ARG A 71 -8.21 -3.72 0.25
C ARG A 71 -9.08 -2.85 -0.63
N GLY A 72 -9.44 -3.42 -1.77
CA GLY A 72 -10.29 -2.81 -2.78
C GLY A 72 -9.54 -1.75 -3.60
N ASP A 73 -9.46 -1.98 -4.91
CA ASP A 73 -8.87 -1.06 -5.89
C ASP A 73 -7.53 -0.46 -5.45
N VAL A 74 -6.61 -1.34 -5.07
CA VAL A 74 -5.27 -0.95 -4.64
C VAL A 74 -4.48 -0.48 -5.86
N ASP A 75 -3.98 0.76 -5.82
CA ASP A 75 -3.17 1.38 -6.87
C ASP A 75 -1.91 2.00 -6.26
N LEU A 76 -0.75 1.48 -6.64
CA LEU A 76 0.55 1.77 -6.04
C LEU A 76 1.54 2.30 -7.08
N TYR A 77 2.29 3.33 -6.70
CA TYR A 77 3.35 3.97 -7.47
C TYR A 77 4.56 4.13 -6.56
N TYR A 78 5.62 3.40 -6.89
CA TYR A 78 6.94 3.63 -6.30
C TYR A 78 7.66 4.72 -7.06
N LYS A 79 8.50 5.47 -6.34
CA LYS A 79 9.32 6.54 -6.93
C LYS A 79 10.39 6.04 -7.91
N ASP A 80 10.68 4.74 -7.93
CA ASP A 80 11.55 4.10 -8.92
C ASP A 80 10.86 3.82 -10.27
N GLY A 81 9.58 4.18 -10.40
CA GLY A 81 8.80 4.04 -11.62
C GLY A 81 7.99 2.74 -11.71
N MET A 82 8.09 1.85 -10.72
CA MET A 82 7.20 0.69 -10.64
C MET A 82 5.79 1.12 -10.25
N ARG A 83 4.79 0.62 -10.99
CA ARG A 83 3.37 0.74 -10.64
C ARG A 83 2.77 -0.63 -10.45
N CYS A 84 1.81 -0.75 -9.55
CA CYS A 84 1.10 -2.01 -9.36
C CYS A 84 -0.36 -1.79 -8.97
N GLN A 85 -1.23 -2.56 -9.61
CA GLN A 85 -2.67 -2.59 -9.36
C GLN A 85 -3.10 -3.98 -8.89
N SER A 86 -3.91 -4.04 -7.84
CA SER A 86 -4.42 -5.29 -7.27
C SER A 86 -5.65 -5.05 -6.38
N GLN A 87 -6.20 -6.10 -5.78
CA GLN A 87 -7.34 -6.00 -4.87
C GLN A 87 -6.93 -6.03 -3.40
N GLU A 88 -5.73 -6.54 -3.09
CA GLU A 88 -5.16 -6.52 -1.74
C GLU A 88 -3.65 -6.29 -1.80
N ALA A 89 -3.14 -5.50 -0.86
CA ALA A 89 -1.72 -5.33 -0.63
C ALA A 89 -1.43 -5.22 0.86
N ILE A 90 -0.27 -5.70 1.28
CA ILE A 90 0.22 -5.63 2.65
C ILE A 90 1.60 -5.00 2.62
N TYR A 91 1.72 -3.82 3.24
CA TYR A 91 2.99 -3.12 3.37
C TYR A 91 3.54 -3.29 4.77
N TYR A 92 4.69 -3.95 4.88
CA TYR A 92 5.46 -4.13 6.11
C TYR A 92 6.53 -3.05 6.17
N LYS A 93 6.19 -1.92 6.81
CA LYS A 93 7.04 -0.72 6.86
C LYS A 93 8.44 -1.01 7.42
N GLU A 94 8.51 -1.73 8.54
CA GLU A 94 9.79 -2.09 9.19
C GLU A 94 10.69 -2.99 8.32
N LEU A 95 10.10 -3.80 7.45
CA LEU A 95 10.82 -4.71 6.57
C LEU A 95 11.08 -4.13 5.18
N SER A 96 10.55 -2.93 4.90
CA SER A 96 10.48 -2.36 3.55
C SER A 96 9.97 -3.37 2.51
N LYS A 97 8.96 -4.17 2.90
CA LYS A 97 8.45 -5.29 2.09
C LYS A 97 6.99 -5.04 1.73
N LEU A 98 6.67 -5.24 0.45
CA LEU A 98 5.31 -5.25 -0.05
C LEU A 98 4.92 -6.67 -0.45
N GLU A 99 3.72 -7.09 -0.06
CA GLU A 99 3.12 -8.33 -0.46
C GLU A 99 1.76 -8.07 -1.12
N ILE A 100 1.54 -8.70 -2.26
CA ILE A 100 0.31 -8.60 -3.05
C ILE A 100 -0.18 -10.03 -3.21
N PRO A 101 -1.07 -10.51 -2.33
CA PRO A 101 -1.51 -11.91 -2.31
C PRO A 101 -2.61 -12.22 -3.34
N THR A 102 -3.05 -11.21 -4.11
CA THR A 102 -4.12 -11.32 -5.10
C THR A 102 -3.60 -11.03 -6.51
N PRO A 103 -4.36 -11.37 -7.57
CA PRO A 103 -3.95 -11.08 -8.94
C PRO A 103 -3.57 -9.62 -9.12
N PHE A 104 -2.49 -9.40 -9.87
CA PHE A 104 -1.89 -8.09 -10.01
C PHE A 104 -1.54 -7.78 -11.46
N VAL A 105 -1.51 -6.48 -11.75
CA VAL A 105 -0.86 -5.92 -12.93
C VAL A 105 0.23 -4.98 -12.44
N ALA A 106 1.48 -5.29 -12.73
CA ALA A 106 2.60 -4.42 -12.43
C ALA A 106 3.21 -3.89 -13.73
N THR A 107 3.57 -2.61 -13.74
CA THR A 107 4.24 -1.99 -14.87
C THR A 107 5.54 -1.35 -14.41
N THR A 108 6.59 -1.57 -15.17
CA THR A 108 7.84 -0.80 -15.12
C THR A 108 7.95 0.00 -16.42
N PRO A 109 8.89 0.95 -16.55
CA PRO A 109 9.08 1.68 -17.80
C PRO A 109 9.29 0.81 -19.05
N LEU A 110 9.73 -0.45 -18.88
CA LEU A 110 10.08 -1.35 -19.99
C LEU A 110 9.14 -2.55 -20.14
N HIS A 111 8.36 -2.89 -19.11
CA HIS A 111 7.69 -4.18 -19.03
C HIS A 111 6.34 -4.10 -18.32
N ILE A 112 5.40 -4.91 -18.77
CA ILE A 112 4.13 -5.17 -18.09
C ILE A 112 4.12 -6.62 -17.61
N PHE A 113 3.89 -6.81 -16.31
CA PHE A 113 3.79 -8.10 -15.65
C PHE A 113 2.36 -8.30 -15.17
N ARG A 114 1.82 -9.49 -15.40
CA ARG A 114 0.56 -9.94 -14.79
C ARG A 114 0.83 -11.24 -14.06
N GLY A 115 0.29 -11.42 -12.87
CA GLY A 115 0.45 -12.67 -12.13
C GLY A 115 -0.59 -12.82 -11.03
N SER A 116 -0.52 -13.92 -10.28
CA SER A 116 -1.46 -14.22 -9.21
C SER A 116 -1.03 -13.72 -7.83
N SER A 117 0.27 -13.52 -7.62
CA SER A 117 0.79 -12.83 -6.43
C SER A 117 2.18 -12.26 -6.66
N LEU A 118 2.53 -11.24 -5.89
CA LEU A 118 3.82 -10.55 -5.94
C LEU A 118 4.36 -10.25 -4.54
N ILE A 119 5.66 -10.41 -4.36
CA ILE A 119 6.42 -9.94 -3.21
C ILE A 119 7.52 -9.03 -3.71
N TYR A 120 7.57 -7.80 -3.21
CA TYR A 120 8.65 -6.86 -3.44
C TYR A 120 9.40 -6.59 -2.14
N ASP A 121 10.72 -6.81 -2.16
CA ASP A 121 11.64 -6.46 -1.08
C ASP A 121 12.45 -5.25 -1.56
N ALA A 122 12.13 -4.06 -1.04
CA ALA A 122 12.75 -2.81 -1.47
C ALA A 122 14.21 -2.68 -0.99
N ASN A 123 14.55 -3.31 0.15
CA ASN A 123 15.92 -3.32 0.67
C ASN A 123 16.86 -4.10 -0.27
N LYS A 124 16.38 -5.21 -0.83
CA LYS A 124 17.12 -6.02 -1.80
C LYS A 124 16.88 -5.63 -3.25
N ARG A 125 15.87 -4.79 -3.50
CA ARG A 125 15.34 -4.48 -4.84
C ARG A 125 15.00 -5.73 -5.65
N THR A 126 14.36 -6.70 -5.00
CA THR A 126 13.99 -7.97 -5.62
C THR A 126 12.49 -8.16 -5.67
N ILE A 127 11.99 -8.63 -6.81
CA ILE A 127 10.58 -9.02 -7.02
C ILE A 127 10.52 -10.53 -7.16
N LYS A 128 9.59 -11.17 -6.45
CA LYS A 128 9.20 -12.56 -6.64
C LYS A 128 7.71 -12.60 -6.95
N ALA A 129 7.33 -13.25 -8.04
CA ALA A 129 5.92 -13.33 -8.45
C ALA A 129 5.56 -14.74 -8.92
N LYS A 130 4.27 -15.09 -8.84
CA LYS A 130 3.71 -16.37 -9.26
C LYS A 130 2.83 -16.22 -10.50
N GLU A 131 2.82 -17.27 -11.33
CA GLU A 131 1.99 -17.40 -12.54
C GLU A 131 2.10 -16.19 -13.48
N VAL A 132 3.35 -15.77 -13.71
CA VAL A 132 3.65 -14.51 -14.38
C VAL A 132 3.52 -14.64 -15.90
N ASN A 133 2.68 -13.79 -16.49
CA ASN A 133 2.66 -13.47 -17.91
C ASN A 133 3.30 -12.09 -18.12
N ALA A 134 4.40 -12.03 -18.86
CA ALA A 134 5.12 -10.79 -19.15
C ALA A 134 4.90 -10.37 -20.61
N LEU A 135 4.57 -9.09 -20.82
CA LEU A 135 4.66 -8.43 -22.12
C LEU A 135 5.89 -7.51 -22.10
N ILE A 136 6.80 -7.75 -23.04
CA ILE A 136 8.05 -7.01 -23.18
C ILE A 136 7.96 -6.18 -24.45
N ASP A 137 8.01 -4.86 -24.33
CA ASP A 137 8.09 -3.98 -25.50
C ASP A 137 9.52 -3.98 -26.01
N MET A 138 9.79 -4.79 -27.02
CA MET A 138 11.08 -4.80 -27.72
C MET A 138 11.13 -3.66 -28.74
N ASN A 139 11.18 -2.41 -28.26
CA ASN A 139 11.68 -1.32 -29.10
C ASN A 139 13.20 -1.44 -29.18
N THR A 140 13.66 -2.19 -30.17
CA THR A 140 15.05 -2.16 -30.63
C THR A 140 15.33 -0.76 -31.20
N SER A 141 15.94 0.11 -30.40
CA SER A 141 16.57 1.32 -30.93
C SER A 141 17.65 0.90 -31.93
N LYS A 142 17.46 1.30 -33.19
CA LYS A 142 18.50 1.31 -34.24
C LYS A 142 19.56 2.34 -33.93
#